data_AF-A0A9E5P2H1-F1
#
_entry.id   AF-A0A9E5P2H1-F1
#
_cell.length_a   1.000
_cell.length_b   1.000
_cell.length_c   1.000
_cell.angle_alpha   90.00
_cell.angle_beta   90.00
_cell.angle_gamma   90.00
#
_symmetry.space_group_name_H-M   'P 1'
#
loop_
_entity.id
_entity.type
_entity.pdbx_description
1 polymer ?
#
loop_
_entity_poly.entity_id
_entity_poly.type
_entity_poly.pdbx_seq_one_letter_code
_entity_poly.pdbx_strand_id
1 'polypeptide(L)'
;MKEVLLDYGDVKMSIKLPDPATVVRYGETYRDPPEVDSAEATRKALANPLGFPPLKEFGGPHVKVVIAFPDRVKGGAHDKAHRKISIPIIVEELLKGGTKLENIMLLCAVGLHRKNNLEEWRWYLGEEIVDRFWPDRI
;
A
#
# COMPACT_ATOMS: atom_id res chain seq x y z
N MET A 1 -11.00 39.60 -4.83
CA MET A 1 -10.94 38.25 -5.44
C MET A 1 -9.74 37.52 -4.86
N LYS A 2 -9.87 36.22 -4.58
CA LYS A 2 -8.79 35.36 -4.08
C LYS A 2 -8.24 34.50 -5.21
N GLU A 3 -6.93 34.31 -5.28
CA GLU A 3 -6.33 33.35 -6.20
C GLU A 3 -6.05 32.03 -5.46
N VAL A 4 -6.39 30.90 -6.09
CA VAL A 4 -6.18 29.55 -5.55
C VAL A 4 -5.61 28.65 -6.64
N LEU A 5 -4.59 27.87 -6.28
CA LEU A 5 -4.01 26.83 -7.13
C LEU A 5 -4.67 25.48 -6.82
N LEU A 6 -5.34 24.89 -7.80
CA LEU A 6 -5.92 23.54 -7.73
C LEU A 6 -4.99 22.51 -8.37
N ASP A 7 -4.99 21.29 -7.84
CA ASP A 7 -4.38 20.14 -8.52
C ASP A 7 -5.09 19.87 -9.86
N TYR A 8 -4.33 19.78 -10.95
CA TYR A 8 -4.82 19.48 -12.29
C TYR A 8 -3.83 18.57 -13.02
N GLY A 9 -4.02 17.25 -12.89
CA GLY A 9 -3.02 16.28 -13.33
C GLY A 9 -1.69 16.52 -12.59
N ASP A 10 -0.61 16.65 -13.35
CA ASP A 10 0.74 16.90 -12.82
C ASP A 10 1.06 18.40 -12.66
N VAL A 11 0.09 19.29 -12.91
CA VAL A 11 0.27 20.75 -12.81
C VAL A 11 -0.71 21.37 -11.84
N LYS A 12 -0.53 22.67 -11.57
CA LYS A 12 -1.47 23.49 -10.82
C LYS A 12 -2.25 24.39 -11.77
N MET A 13 -3.57 24.43 -11.62
CA MET A 13 -4.44 25.37 -12.31
C MET A 13 -4.78 26.54 -11.38
N SER A 14 -4.50 27.77 -11.81
CA SER A 14 -4.93 28.97 -11.09
C SER A 14 -6.41 29.26 -11.35
N ILE A 15 -7.16 29.50 -10.27
CA ILE A 15 -8.53 29.96 -10.30
C ILE A 15 -8.69 31.22 -9.46
N LYS A 16 -9.66 32.06 -9.82
CA LYS A 16 -10.05 33.25 -9.04
C LYS A 16 -11.41 33.02 -8.40
N LEU A 17 -11.46 33.16 -7.07
CA LEU A 17 -12.67 33.03 -6.27
C LEU A 17 -13.13 34.40 -5.76
N PRO A 18 -14.44 34.60 -5.53
CA PRO A 18 -14.94 35.78 -4.83
C PRO A 18 -14.37 35.88 -3.40
N ASP A 19 -14.25 37.09 -2.86
CA ASP A 19 -13.78 37.32 -1.49
C ASP A 19 -14.61 36.67 -0.36
N PRO A 20 -15.92 36.41 -0.49
CA PRO A 20 -16.64 35.65 0.53
C PRO A 20 -16.42 34.13 0.47
N ALA A 21 -15.74 33.59 -0.55
CA ALA A 21 -15.56 32.14 -0.69
C ALA A 21 -14.71 31.55 0.44
N THR A 22 -15.14 30.40 0.99
CA THR A 22 -14.33 29.64 1.97
C THR A 22 -13.44 28.64 1.23
N VAL A 23 -12.15 28.60 1.59
CA VAL A 23 -11.19 27.65 1.02
C VAL A 23 -10.74 26.72 2.14
N VAL A 24 -10.97 25.42 1.96
CA VAL A 24 -10.54 24.37 2.89
C VAL A 24 -9.25 23.78 2.35
N ARG A 25 -8.19 23.75 3.17
CA ARG A 25 -6.85 23.28 2.80
C ARG A 25 -6.35 22.27 3.81
N TYR A 26 -5.90 21.13 3.30
CA TYR A 26 -5.10 20.18 4.09
C TYR A 26 -3.84 20.88 4.60
N GLY A 27 -3.50 20.64 5.87
CA GLY A 27 -2.40 21.29 6.58
C GLY A 27 -2.75 22.62 7.26
N GLU A 28 -3.76 23.35 6.78
CA GLU A 28 -4.17 24.63 7.36
C GLU A 28 -5.49 24.52 8.13
N THR A 29 -6.58 24.17 7.43
CA THR A 29 -7.93 24.06 8.03
C THR A 29 -8.21 22.67 8.58
N TYR A 30 -7.54 21.65 8.03
CA TYR A 30 -7.57 20.28 8.53
C TYR A 30 -6.15 19.77 8.66
N ARG A 31 -5.77 19.31 9.85
CA ARG A 31 -4.45 18.74 10.12
C ARG A 31 -4.59 17.23 10.26
N ASP A 32 -3.83 16.51 9.45
CA ASP A 32 -3.68 15.07 9.62
C ASP A 32 -3.09 14.76 11.00
N PRO A 33 -3.34 13.55 11.53
CA PRO A 33 -2.58 13.03 12.66
C PRO A 33 -1.08 13.13 12.40
N PRO A 34 -0.25 13.21 13.45
CA PRO A 34 1.19 13.19 13.30
C PRO A 34 1.66 12.00 12.45
N GLU A 35 2.65 12.25 11.59
CA GLU A 35 3.25 11.17 10.81
C GLU A 35 3.83 10.10 11.74
N VAL A 36 3.66 8.85 11.34
CA VAL A 36 4.25 7.69 12.01
C VAL A 36 5.19 6.99 11.04
N ASP A 37 6.17 6.27 11.57
CA ASP A 37 6.92 5.33 10.74
C ASP A 37 5.98 4.18 10.33
N SER A 38 5.58 4.17 9.06
CA SER A 38 4.65 3.17 8.53
C SER A 38 5.17 1.74 8.70
N ALA A 39 6.48 1.50 8.61
CA ALA A 39 7.05 0.17 8.76
C ALA A 39 7.01 -0.27 10.23
N GLU A 40 7.40 0.60 11.16
CA GLU A 40 7.31 0.32 12.59
C GLU A 40 5.86 0.06 13.02
N ALA A 41 4.94 0.93 12.60
CA ALA A 41 3.52 0.80 12.89
C ALA A 41 2.94 -0.53 12.35
N THR A 42 3.34 -0.92 11.14
CA THR A 42 2.90 -2.18 10.51
C THR A 42 3.43 -3.40 11.28
N ARG A 43 4.73 -3.39 11.66
CA ARG A 43 5.32 -4.48 12.46
C ARG A 43 4.66 -4.59 13.83
N LYS A 44 4.39 -3.47 14.50
CA LYS A 44 3.71 -3.44 15.79
C LYS A 44 2.30 -4.01 15.70
N ALA A 45 1.55 -3.68 14.65
CA ALA A 45 0.22 -4.20 14.41
C ALA A 45 0.22 -5.72 14.17
N LEU A 46 1.16 -6.23 13.38
CA LEU A 46 1.29 -7.68 13.11
C LEU A 46 1.77 -8.48 14.34
N ALA A 47 2.56 -7.85 15.22
CA ALA A 47 3.00 -8.46 16.48
C ALA A 47 1.91 -8.50 17.54
N ASN A 48 0.93 -7.59 17.49
CA ASN A 48 -0.16 -7.47 18.46
C ASN A 48 -1.53 -7.41 17.75
N PRO A 49 -1.93 -8.46 17.02
CA PRO A 49 -3.22 -8.49 16.32
C PRO A 49 -4.40 -8.49 17.28
N LEU A 50 -5.52 -7.93 16.84
CA LEU A 50 -6.74 -7.85 17.64
C LEU A 50 -7.56 -9.14 17.48
N GLY A 51 -7.67 -9.93 18.55
CA GLY A 51 -8.56 -11.10 18.59
C GLY A 51 -8.07 -12.33 17.80
N PHE A 52 -6.83 -12.33 17.33
CA PHE A 52 -6.19 -13.45 16.62
C PHE A 52 -4.77 -13.68 17.14
N PRO A 53 -4.18 -14.87 16.92
CA PRO A 53 -2.74 -15.07 17.06
C PRO A 53 -1.91 -14.24 16.06
N PRO A 54 -0.65 -13.92 16.36
CA PRO A 54 0.33 -13.37 15.42
C PRO A 54 0.43 -14.17 14.11
N LEU A 55 0.67 -13.49 12.99
CA LEU A 55 0.66 -14.10 11.66
C LEU A 55 1.60 -15.31 11.52
N LYS A 56 2.77 -15.25 12.16
CA LYS A 56 3.75 -16.35 12.17
C LYS A 56 3.19 -17.66 12.74
N GLU A 57 2.20 -17.61 13.62
CA GLU A 57 1.60 -18.80 14.24
C GLU A 57 0.64 -19.54 13.30
N PHE A 58 0.20 -18.89 12.23
CA PHE A 58 -0.55 -19.53 11.14
C PHE A 58 0.35 -20.15 10.07
N GLY A 59 1.67 -19.94 10.17
CA GLY A 59 2.64 -20.45 9.21
C GLY A 59 2.96 -21.93 9.38
N GLY A 60 3.68 -22.48 8.40
CA GLY A 60 4.24 -23.83 8.50
C GLY A 60 4.67 -24.40 7.14
N PRO A 61 5.51 -25.45 7.12
CA PRO A 61 6.16 -25.95 5.90
C PRO A 61 5.19 -26.47 4.83
N HIS A 62 3.94 -26.78 5.20
CA HIS A 62 2.89 -27.29 4.32
C HIS A 62 1.72 -26.30 4.15
N VAL A 63 1.77 -25.15 4.82
CA VAL A 63 0.73 -24.12 4.70
C VAL A 63 0.89 -23.40 3.36
N LYS A 64 -0.24 -23.20 2.68
CA LYS A 64 -0.34 -22.38 1.46
C LYS A 64 -1.06 -21.09 1.79
N VAL A 65 -0.51 -19.96 1.35
CA VAL A 65 -1.01 -18.62 1.69
C VAL A 65 -1.23 -17.82 0.42
N VAL A 66 -2.38 -17.15 0.35
CA VAL A 66 -2.65 -16.14 -0.67
C VAL A 66 -2.74 -14.78 0.02
N ILE A 67 -1.89 -13.84 -0.38
CA ILE A 67 -1.92 -12.45 0.09
C ILE A 67 -2.67 -11.64 -0.97
N ALA A 68 -3.93 -11.34 -0.69
CA ALA A 68 -4.70 -10.44 -1.53
C ALA A 68 -4.26 -8.99 -1.32
N PHE A 69 -4.05 -8.23 -2.40
CA PHE A 69 -3.62 -6.83 -2.34
C PHE A 69 -4.36 -5.94 -3.34
N PRO A 70 -4.55 -4.64 -3.05
CA PRO A 70 -5.25 -3.75 -3.95
C PRO A 70 -4.41 -3.31 -5.15
N ASP A 71 -5.10 -3.01 -6.25
CA ASP A 71 -4.51 -2.54 -7.50
C ASP A 71 -3.92 -1.10 -7.43
N ARG A 72 -3.16 -0.69 -8.46
CA ARG A 72 -2.41 0.57 -8.60
C ARG A 72 -3.19 1.84 -8.25
N VAL A 73 -4.52 1.83 -8.40
CA VAL A 73 -5.39 2.98 -8.10
C VAL A 73 -5.61 3.25 -6.61
N LYS A 74 -5.04 2.44 -5.71
CA LYS A 74 -5.14 2.65 -4.26
C LYS A 74 -3.79 3.12 -3.71
N GLY A 75 -3.73 4.20 -2.95
CA GLY A 75 -2.58 4.52 -2.09
C GLY A 75 -1.20 4.72 -2.76
N GLY A 76 -1.17 5.06 -4.06
CA GLY A 76 0.05 5.50 -4.76
C GLY A 76 1.17 4.46 -4.91
N ALA A 77 2.34 4.94 -5.36
CA ALA A 77 3.54 4.15 -5.61
C ALA A 77 4.80 4.73 -4.94
N HIS A 78 4.64 5.69 -4.05
CA HIS A 78 5.74 6.26 -3.25
C HIS A 78 6.32 5.20 -2.30
N ASP A 79 7.52 5.44 -1.75
CA ASP A 79 8.25 4.43 -0.97
C ASP A 79 7.51 3.97 0.30
N LYS A 80 6.78 4.90 0.93
CA LYS A 80 5.92 4.61 2.09
C LYS A 80 4.53 4.08 1.72
N ALA A 81 4.27 3.75 0.46
CA ALA A 81 2.96 3.26 0.04
C ALA A 81 2.67 1.93 0.76
N HIS A 82 1.44 1.80 1.26
CA HIS A 82 1.00 0.68 2.08
C HIS A 82 1.39 -0.71 1.53
N ARG A 83 1.43 -0.92 0.21
CA ARG A 83 1.85 -2.19 -0.40
C ARG A 83 3.36 -2.43 -0.32
N LYS A 84 4.18 -1.42 -0.60
CA LYS A 84 5.64 -1.48 -0.49
C LYS A 84 6.10 -1.68 0.96
N ILE A 85 5.26 -1.28 1.92
CA ILE A 85 5.52 -1.51 3.35
C ILE A 85 4.96 -2.86 3.80
N SER A 86 3.66 -3.10 3.61
CA SER A 86 2.97 -4.22 4.26
C SER A 86 3.30 -5.56 3.64
N ILE A 87 3.40 -5.66 2.31
CA ILE A 87 3.60 -6.96 1.63
C ILE A 87 4.95 -7.58 2.01
N PRO A 88 6.09 -6.86 1.94
CA PRO A 88 7.37 -7.43 2.38
C PRO A 88 7.35 -7.88 3.84
N ILE A 89 6.75 -7.10 4.74
CA ILE A 89 6.67 -7.43 6.17
C ILE A 89 5.79 -8.66 6.40
N ILE A 90 4.65 -8.77 5.72
CA ILE A 90 3.75 -9.94 5.80
C ILE A 90 4.48 -11.20 5.30
N VAL A 91 5.20 -11.10 4.18
CA VAL A 91 6.01 -12.21 3.65
C VAL A 91 7.07 -12.62 4.67
N GLU A 92 7.79 -11.66 5.26
CA GLU A 92 8.81 -11.91 6.30
C GLU A 92 8.21 -12.67 7.52
N GLU A 93 7.05 -12.25 8.01
CA GLU A 93 6.37 -12.90 9.15
C GLU A 93 5.92 -14.33 8.82
N LEU A 94 5.43 -14.58 7.60
CA LEU A 94 5.05 -15.92 7.16
C LEU A 94 6.26 -16.85 7.05
N LEU A 95 7.39 -16.35 6.54
CA LEU A 95 8.65 -17.09 6.47
C LEU A 95 9.17 -17.42 7.87
N LYS A 96 9.08 -16.49 8.84
CA LYS A 96 9.39 -16.75 10.26
C LYS A 96 8.49 -17.83 10.87
N GLY A 97 7.25 -17.92 10.42
CA GLY A 97 6.32 -19.00 10.77
C GLY A 97 6.64 -20.35 10.11
N GLY A 98 7.70 -20.44 9.31
CA GLY A 98 8.09 -21.66 8.60
C GLY A 98 7.31 -21.91 7.30
N THR A 99 6.48 -20.96 6.85
CA THR A 99 5.88 -21.02 5.51
C THR A 99 6.98 -20.92 4.48
N LYS A 100 6.99 -21.84 3.51
CA LYS A 100 7.97 -21.79 2.43
C LYS A 100 7.59 -20.71 1.42
N LEU A 101 8.58 -20.02 0.85
CA LEU A 101 8.32 -18.92 -0.09
C LEU A 101 7.47 -19.40 -1.29
N GLU A 102 7.74 -20.59 -1.82
CA GLU A 102 7.01 -21.21 -2.93
C GLU A 102 5.52 -21.48 -2.63
N ASN A 103 5.13 -21.51 -1.36
CA ASN A 103 3.75 -21.69 -0.94
C ASN A 103 2.99 -20.37 -0.77
N ILE A 104 3.65 -19.23 -0.98
CA ILE A 104 3.04 -17.90 -0.92
C ILE A 104 2.73 -17.44 -2.35
N MET A 105 1.51 -16.96 -2.54
CA MET A 105 1.03 -16.33 -3.78
C MET A 105 0.49 -14.94 -3.46
N LEU A 106 0.80 -13.97 -4.32
CA LEU A 106 0.17 -12.67 -4.30
C LEU A 106 -1.02 -12.69 -5.26
N LEU A 107 -2.14 -12.10 -4.86
CA LEU A 107 -3.33 -11.98 -5.69
C LEU A 107 -3.78 -10.53 -5.77
N CYS A 108 -3.61 -9.91 -6.94
CA CYS A 108 -4.12 -8.57 -7.12
C CYS A 108 -5.66 -8.58 -7.22
N ALA A 109 -6.32 -7.92 -6.28
CA ALA A 109 -7.76 -7.72 -6.26
C ALA A 109 -8.18 -6.58 -7.21
N VAL A 110 -8.03 -6.80 -8.52
CA VAL A 110 -8.28 -5.80 -9.58
C VAL A 110 -9.76 -5.44 -9.77
N GLY A 111 -10.68 -6.29 -9.31
CA GLY A 111 -12.11 -6.11 -9.56
C GLY A 111 -12.43 -6.04 -11.06
N LEU A 112 -13.06 -4.95 -11.49
CA LEU A 112 -13.41 -4.70 -12.90
C LEU A 112 -12.36 -3.88 -13.66
N HIS A 113 -11.22 -3.55 -13.05
CA HIS A 113 -10.16 -2.82 -13.74
C HIS A 113 -9.42 -3.70 -14.75
N ARG A 114 -8.70 -3.07 -15.68
CA ARG A 114 -7.77 -3.79 -16.54
C ARG A 114 -6.65 -4.43 -15.71
N LYS A 115 -6.08 -5.52 -16.23
CA LYS A 115 -4.89 -6.14 -15.65
C LYS A 115 -3.68 -5.18 -15.74
N ASN A 116 -2.74 -5.38 -14.83
CA ASN A 116 -1.50 -4.62 -14.81
C ASN A 116 -0.46 -5.30 -15.68
N ASN A 117 0.46 -4.49 -16.20
CA ASN A 117 1.67 -4.99 -16.82
C ASN A 117 2.81 -5.09 -15.78
N LEU A 118 3.95 -5.65 -16.21
CA LEU A 118 5.11 -5.84 -15.35
C LEU A 118 5.70 -4.52 -14.84
N GLU A 119 5.72 -3.47 -15.67
CA GLU A 119 6.23 -2.15 -15.28
C GLU A 119 5.41 -1.54 -14.15
N GLU A 120 4.09 -1.71 -14.18
CA GLU A 120 3.17 -1.25 -13.14
C GLU A 120 3.37 -2.01 -11.83
N TRP A 121 3.51 -3.34 -11.90
CA TRP A 121 3.90 -4.14 -10.75
C TRP A 121 5.18 -3.64 -10.12
N ARG A 122 6.24 -3.44 -10.90
CA ARG A 122 7.52 -2.94 -10.39
C ARG A 122 7.38 -1.55 -9.79
N TRP A 123 6.63 -0.68 -10.44
CA TRP A 123 6.40 0.70 -10.00
C TRP A 123 5.78 0.76 -8.60
N TYR A 124 4.70 0.03 -8.34
CA TYR A 124 3.94 0.21 -7.10
C TYR A 124 4.16 -0.88 -6.04
N LEU A 125 4.68 -2.06 -6.39
CA LEU A 125 5.04 -3.11 -5.43
C LEU A 125 6.54 -3.11 -5.08
N GLY A 126 7.37 -2.60 -5.99
CA GLY A 126 8.83 -2.63 -5.86
C GLY A 126 9.45 -3.88 -6.47
N GLU A 127 10.68 -3.72 -6.96
CA GLU A 127 11.47 -4.74 -7.67
C GLU A 127 11.59 -6.04 -6.85
N GLU A 128 11.95 -5.94 -5.56
CA GLU A 128 12.19 -7.08 -4.68
C GLU A 128 10.99 -8.03 -4.58
N ILE A 129 9.78 -7.47 -4.45
CA ILE A 129 8.56 -8.28 -4.37
C ILE A 129 8.25 -8.87 -5.75
N VAL A 130 8.32 -8.08 -6.81
CA VAL A 130 8.01 -8.57 -8.15
C VAL A 130 8.95 -9.71 -8.55
N ASP A 131 10.25 -9.58 -8.29
CA ASP A 131 11.26 -10.61 -8.63
C ASP A 131 11.04 -11.92 -7.87
N ARG A 132 10.47 -11.87 -6.66
CA ARG A 132 10.19 -13.07 -5.86
C ARG A 132 8.96 -13.84 -6.34
N PHE A 133 8.00 -13.20 -6.98
CA PHE A 133 6.68 -13.78 -7.25
C PHE A 133 6.29 -13.84 -8.73
N TRP A 134 6.83 -12.98 -9.60
CA TRP A 134 6.57 -13.00 -11.05
C TRP A 134 7.29 -14.19 -11.73
N PRO A 135 6.73 -14.79 -12.81
CA PRO A 135 5.42 -14.53 -13.40
C PRO A 135 4.26 -15.33 -12.81
N ASP A 136 4.55 -16.41 -12.07
CA ASP A 136 3.54 -17.44 -11.81
C ASP A 136 2.79 -17.26 -10.47
N ARG A 137 3.20 -16.30 -9.63
CA ARG A 137 2.72 -16.15 -8.24
C ARG A 137 2.34 -14.72 -7.85
N ILE A 138 2.01 -13.85 -8.81
CA ILE A 138 1.51 -12.47 -8.60
C ILE A 138 0.52 -11.99 -9.68
#